data_AF-A0A0C2WYN0-F1
#
_entry.id   AF-A0A0C2WYN0-F1
#
_cell.length_a   1.000
_cell.length_b   1.000
_cell.length_c   1.000
_cell.angle_alpha   90.00
_cell.angle_beta   90.00
_cell.angle_gamma   90.00
#
_symmetry.space_group_name_H-M   'P 1'
#
loop_
_entity.id
_entity.type
_entity.pdbx_description
1 polymer ?
#
loop_
_entity_poly.entity_id
_entity_poly.type
_entity_poly.pdbx_seq_one_letter_code
_entity_poly.pdbx_strand_id
1 'polypeptide(L)'
;MYILLQQPALANTTPTIMPPSTFIGLPAAGMAPIKAQWFAEYFRVALRWLWSWFLQLFGDIRSWIVRVLSASHSAFTNLKPAINTLLNTLSSFAFDWPVHALNLAAYIVKNYPHPVHVTAWLIFFGPLAILCPLLLLYEVSIAIAFNTIFIFHGLIPGTLEKYLELREATDDAKQWMFVYIDQVNDTYNKRTMESNSLLVLRLVAGAAGLYILCYIWFL
;
A
#
# COMPACT_ATOMS: atom_id res chain seq x y z
N MET A 1 -12.94 7.89 41.93
CA MET A 1 -12.63 6.45 41.81
C MET A 1 -12.10 6.24 40.40
N TYR A 2 -10.79 6.29 40.22
CA TYR A 2 -10.14 6.19 38.91
C TYR A 2 -9.83 4.73 38.60
N ILE A 3 -10.40 4.21 37.51
CA ILE A 3 -10.09 2.88 36.99
C ILE A 3 -8.80 3.02 36.16
N LEU A 4 -7.68 2.57 36.74
CA LEU A 4 -6.41 2.41 36.06
C LEU A 4 -6.50 1.23 35.09
N LEU A 5 -6.64 1.52 33.79
CA LEU A 5 -6.44 0.55 32.73
C LEU A 5 -4.94 0.24 32.63
N GLN A 6 -4.53 -0.92 33.13
CA GLN A 6 -3.20 -1.49 32.90
C GLN A 6 -3.04 -1.76 31.39
N GLN A 7 -2.12 -1.03 30.75
CA GLN A 7 -1.61 -1.41 29.44
C GLN A 7 -0.84 -2.74 29.55
N PRO A 8 -1.06 -3.71 28.64
CA PRO A 8 -0.24 -4.91 28.60
C PRO A 8 1.21 -4.52 28.27
N ALA A 9 2.14 -5.00 29.08
CA ALA A 9 3.56 -4.81 28.88
C ALA A 9 3.96 -5.28 27.47
N LEU A 10 4.46 -4.36 26.64
CA LEU A 10 5.12 -4.69 25.40
C LEU A 10 6.31 -5.58 25.75
N ALA A 11 6.25 -6.86 25.38
CA ALA A 11 7.36 -7.77 25.53
C ALA A 11 8.52 -7.24 24.67
N ASN A 12 9.56 -6.72 25.31
CA ASN A 12 10.85 -6.43 24.69
C ASN A 12 11.45 -7.76 24.20
N THR A 13 11.12 -8.14 22.97
CA THR A 13 11.84 -9.18 22.24
C THR A 13 13.14 -8.58 21.72
N THR A 14 14.07 -8.34 22.64
CA THR A 14 15.47 -8.09 22.29
C THR A 14 15.94 -9.23 21.37
N PRO A 15 16.41 -8.94 20.15
CA PRO A 15 16.88 -9.97 19.23
C PRO A 15 18.01 -10.73 19.91
N THR A 16 17.81 -12.04 19.98
CA THR A 16 18.71 -12.99 20.62
C THR A 16 20.12 -12.83 20.05
N ILE A 17 21.06 -12.58 20.97
CA ILE A 17 22.50 -12.45 20.75
C ILE A 17 22.97 -13.59 19.82
N MET A 18 23.67 -13.25 18.72
CA MET A 18 24.31 -14.23 17.85
C MET A 18 25.15 -15.22 18.69
N PRO A 19 25.08 -16.53 18.41
CA PRO A 19 25.87 -17.50 19.16
C PRO A 19 27.38 -17.21 19.01
N PRO A 20 28.17 -17.35 20.09
CA PRO A 20 29.61 -17.12 20.04
C PRO A 20 30.27 -18.07 19.05
N SER A 21 31.07 -17.51 18.12
CA SER A 21 31.82 -18.28 17.14
C SER A 21 33.05 -18.91 17.80
N THR A 22 32.91 -20.12 18.35
CA THR A 22 34.04 -20.90 18.87
C THR A 22 34.80 -21.52 17.70
N PHE A 23 35.98 -20.97 17.37
CA PHE A 23 36.89 -21.53 16.36
C PHE A 23 37.55 -22.79 16.92
N ILE A 24 37.20 -23.96 16.40
CA ILE A 24 37.82 -25.26 16.71
C ILE A 24 38.66 -25.69 15.49
N GLY A 25 39.86 -26.22 15.76
CA GLY A 25 41.02 -26.40 14.87
C GLY A 25 40.82 -27.09 13.51
N LEU A 26 41.88 -27.02 12.69
CA LEU A 26 41.96 -27.59 11.35
C LEU A 26 41.63 -29.10 11.35
N PRO A 27 40.81 -29.60 10.39
CA PRO A 27 40.50 -31.02 10.30
C PRO A 27 41.72 -31.83 9.85
N ALA A 28 41.96 -32.95 10.53
CA ALA A 28 42.85 -34.01 10.08
C ALA A 28 42.33 -34.62 8.77
N ALA A 29 43.25 -35.00 7.88
CA ALA A 29 42.99 -35.46 6.52
C ALA A 29 41.90 -36.56 6.48
N GLY A 30 40.80 -36.29 5.77
CA GLY A 30 39.72 -37.25 5.51
C GLY A 30 38.33 -36.83 6.00
N MET A 31 38.20 -35.82 6.86
CA MET A 31 36.89 -35.26 7.22
C MET A 31 36.48 -34.12 6.28
N ALA A 32 35.22 -34.10 5.86
CA ALA A 32 34.66 -32.98 5.10
C ALA A 32 34.98 -31.65 5.80
N PRO A 33 35.36 -30.59 5.05
CA PRO A 33 35.86 -29.36 5.66
C PRO A 33 34.82 -28.80 6.63
N ILE A 34 35.17 -28.65 7.91
CA ILE A 34 34.33 -28.14 9.01
C ILE A 34 33.58 -26.84 8.63
N LYS A 35 34.15 -26.06 7.70
CA LYS A 35 33.53 -24.86 7.11
C LYS A 35 32.19 -25.13 6.40
N ALA A 36 32.00 -26.29 5.77
CA ALA A 36 30.79 -26.60 5.02
C ALA A 36 29.58 -26.89 5.93
N GLN A 37 29.79 -27.56 7.07
CA GLN A 37 28.71 -27.83 8.03
C GLN A 37 28.24 -26.55 8.74
N TRP A 38 29.17 -25.67 9.13
CA TRP A 38 28.82 -24.37 9.71
C TRP A 38 28.05 -23.48 8.75
N PHE A 39 28.47 -23.44 7.48
CA PHE A 39 27.77 -22.68 6.46
C PHE A 39 26.34 -23.22 6.25
N ALA A 40 26.17 -24.55 6.18
CA ALA A 40 24.86 -25.16 6.00
C ALA A 40 23.89 -24.85 7.16
N GLU A 41 24.36 -24.88 8.41
CA GLU A 41 23.52 -24.58 9.56
C GLU A 41 23.18 -23.09 9.66
N TYR A 42 24.17 -22.21 9.46
CA TYR A 42 23.93 -20.76 9.44
C TYR A 42 22.95 -20.37 8.33
N PHE A 43 23.13 -20.95 7.14
CA PHE A 43 22.24 -20.75 6.02
C PHE A 43 20.81 -21.23 6.32
N ARG A 44 20.65 -22.40 6.95
CA ARG A 44 19.35 -22.94 7.34
C ARG A 44 18.65 -22.03 8.36
N VAL A 45 19.38 -21.49 9.33
CA VAL A 45 18.82 -20.54 10.33
C VAL A 45 18.41 -19.23 9.66
N ALA A 46 19.28 -18.66 8.81
CA ALA A 46 18.99 -17.45 8.05
C ALA A 46 17.76 -17.63 7.14
N LEU A 47 17.65 -18.78 6.46
CA LEU A 47 16.52 -19.11 5.61
C LEU A 47 15.21 -19.19 6.38
N ARG A 48 15.21 -19.86 7.55
CA ARG A 48 14.02 -19.91 8.42
C ARG A 48 13.60 -18.53 8.91
N TRP A 49 14.57 -17.70 9.29
CA TRP A 49 14.31 -16.33 9.72
C TRP A 49 13.71 -15.48 8.59
N LEU A 50 14.32 -15.52 7.40
CA LEU A 50 13.84 -14.82 6.21
C LEU A 50 12.42 -15.27 5.82
N TRP A 51 12.17 -16.58 5.83
CA TRP A 51 10.86 -17.15 5.54
C TRP A 51 9.81 -16.72 6.56
N SER A 52 10.14 -16.73 7.85
CA SER A 52 9.25 -16.24 8.91
C SER A 52 8.92 -14.75 8.72
N TRP A 53 9.92 -13.93 8.41
CA TRP A 53 9.72 -12.51 8.13
C TRP A 53 8.85 -12.28 6.90
N PHE A 54 9.05 -13.05 5.82
CA PHE A 54 8.24 -12.97 4.60
C PHE A 54 6.78 -13.34 4.87
N LEU A 55 6.53 -14.44 5.61
CA LEU A 55 5.18 -14.84 5.99
C LEU A 55 4.50 -13.78 6.87
N GLN A 56 5.26 -13.16 7.79
CA GLN A 56 4.76 -12.08 8.62
C GLN A 56 4.40 -10.86 7.77
N LEU A 57 5.30 -10.41 6.89
CA LEU A 57 5.05 -9.28 5.98
C LEU A 57 3.82 -9.54 5.10
N PHE A 58 3.69 -10.74 4.53
CA PHE A 58 2.52 -11.10 3.73
C PHE A 58 1.24 -11.12 4.56
N GLY A 59 1.31 -11.62 5.80
CA GLY A 59 0.22 -11.55 6.77
C GLY A 59 -0.19 -10.11 7.08
N ASP A 60 0.78 -9.23 7.30
CA ASP A 60 0.57 -7.81 7.60
C ASP A 60 -0.06 -7.09 6.40
N ILE A 61 0.49 -7.27 5.20
CA ILE A 61 -0.07 -6.72 3.95
C ILE A 61 -1.50 -7.20 3.74
N ARG A 62 -1.74 -8.52 3.85
CA ARG A 62 -3.08 -9.09 3.72
C ARG A 62 -4.05 -8.50 4.76
N SER A 63 -3.62 -8.41 6.02
CA SER A 63 -4.44 -7.85 7.09
C SER A 63 -4.77 -6.38 6.83
N TRP A 64 -3.79 -5.61 6.33
CA TRP A 64 -3.97 -4.22 5.94
C TRP A 64 -4.95 -4.09 4.78
N ILE A 65 -4.81 -4.90 3.72
CA ILE A 65 -5.75 -4.94 2.60
C ILE A 65 -7.17 -5.25 3.09
N VAL A 66 -7.35 -6.27 3.93
CA VAL A 66 -8.66 -6.63 4.48
C VAL A 66 -9.24 -5.49 5.33
N ARG A 67 -8.43 -4.83 6.16
CA ARG A 67 -8.86 -3.67 6.95
C ARG A 67 -9.26 -2.50 6.05
N VAL A 68 -8.48 -2.20 5.02
CA VAL A 68 -8.78 -1.13 4.05
C VAL A 68 -10.07 -1.45 3.30
N LEU A 69 -10.24 -2.68 2.81
CA LEU A 69 -11.45 -3.10 2.12
C LEU A 69 -12.68 -3.08 3.03
N SER A 70 -12.55 -3.57 4.27
CA SER A 70 -13.62 -3.55 5.26
C SER A 70 -14.01 -2.13 5.68
N ALA A 71 -13.02 -1.26 5.93
CA ALA A 71 -13.24 0.14 6.24
C ALA A 71 -13.88 0.88 5.06
N SER A 72 -13.43 0.60 3.84
CA SER A 72 -14.02 1.15 2.61
C SER A 72 -15.45 0.68 2.44
N HIS A 73 -15.72 -0.61 2.60
CA HIS A 73 -17.06 -1.17 2.52
C HIS A 73 -17.99 -0.54 3.57
N SER A 74 -17.56 -0.46 4.82
CA SER A 74 -18.29 0.18 5.91
C SER A 74 -18.56 1.66 5.63
N ALA A 75 -17.55 2.39 5.14
CA ALA A 75 -17.70 3.78 4.73
C ALA A 75 -18.73 3.92 3.60
N PHE A 76 -18.69 3.07 2.57
CA PHE A 76 -19.66 3.07 1.48
C PHE A 76 -21.07 2.73 1.95
N THR A 77 -21.24 1.73 2.81
CA THR A 77 -22.56 1.36 3.35
C THR A 77 -23.17 2.47 4.19
N ASN A 78 -22.33 3.17 4.97
CA ASN A 78 -22.76 4.31 5.80
C ASN A 78 -23.03 5.57 4.96
N LEU A 79 -22.29 5.76 3.86
CA LEU A 79 -22.45 6.91 2.98
C LEU A 79 -23.64 6.78 2.03
N LYS A 80 -23.99 5.55 1.63
CA LYS A 80 -25.11 5.25 0.70
C LYS A 80 -26.43 5.94 1.06
N PRO A 81 -26.96 5.88 2.29
CA PRO A 81 -28.21 6.57 2.62
C PRO A 81 -28.08 8.09 2.50
N ALA A 82 -26.95 8.67 2.90
CA ALA A 82 -26.71 10.12 2.77
C ALA A 82 -26.66 10.57 1.30
N ILE A 83 -26.01 9.78 0.44
CA ILE A 83 -25.98 10.03 -1.01
C ILE A 83 -27.39 9.92 -1.61
N ASN A 84 -28.16 8.88 -1.24
CA ASN A 84 -29.51 8.71 -1.74
C ASN A 84 -30.41 9.89 -1.33
N THR A 85 -30.29 10.35 -0.09
CA THR A 85 -30.99 11.56 0.37
C THR A 85 -30.58 12.78 -0.45
N LEU A 86 -29.28 12.98 -0.70
CA LEU A 86 -28.78 14.08 -1.53
C LEU A 86 -29.36 14.02 -2.94
N LEU A 87 -29.33 12.86 -3.60
CA LEU A 87 -29.87 12.67 -4.95
C LEU A 87 -31.37 12.94 -5.01
N ASN A 88 -32.13 12.47 -4.00
CA ASN A 88 -33.57 12.73 -3.89
C ASN A 88 -33.88 14.21 -3.64
N THR A 89 -33.03 14.92 -2.89
CA THR A 89 -33.15 16.37 -2.68
C THR A 89 -32.81 17.16 -3.94
N LEU A 90 -31.80 16.72 -4.69
CA LEU A 90 -31.43 17.35 -5.97
C LEU A 90 -32.53 17.14 -7.03
N SER A 91 -33.22 16.00 -7.00
CA SER A 91 -34.27 15.70 -7.98
C SER A 91 -35.62 16.37 -7.67
N SER A 92 -35.84 16.86 -6.46
CA SER A 92 -37.14 17.40 -6.05
C SER A 92 -37.46 18.82 -6.56
N PHE A 93 -36.57 19.47 -7.32
CA PHE A 93 -36.75 20.78 -7.98
C PHE A 93 -37.37 21.90 -7.11
N ALA A 94 -37.33 21.78 -5.79
CA ALA A 94 -37.79 22.80 -4.87
C ALA A 94 -36.81 23.99 -4.88
N PHE A 95 -37.30 25.22 -4.80
CA PHE A 95 -36.48 26.44 -4.85
C PHE A 95 -35.32 26.46 -3.82
N ASP A 96 -35.49 25.77 -2.68
CA ASP A 96 -34.53 25.74 -1.56
C ASP A 96 -33.48 24.61 -1.66
N TRP A 97 -33.45 23.88 -2.77
CA TRP A 97 -32.52 22.76 -2.95
C TRP A 97 -31.03 23.12 -2.74
N PRO A 98 -30.50 24.31 -3.12
CA PRO A 98 -29.08 24.61 -2.95
C PRO A 98 -28.66 24.68 -1.48
N VAL A 99 -29.51 25.29 -0.64
CA VAL A 99 -29.25 25.41 0.81
C VAL A 99 -29.25 24.04 1.47
N HIS A 100 -30.20 23.18 1.07
CA HIS A 100 -30.28 21.81 1.59
C HIS A 100 -29.08 20.97 1.14
N ALA A 101 -28.66 21.09 -0.13
CA ALA A 101 -27.49 20.40 -0.65
C ALA A 101 -26.20 20.84 0.07
N LEU A 102 -26.04 22.14 0.34
CA LEU A 102 -24.89 22.67 1.10
C LEU A 102 -24.86 22.17 2.55
N ASN A 103 -26.00 22.20 3.24
CA ASN A 103 -26.10 21.68 4.62
C ASN A 103 -25.79 20.18 4.68
N LEU A 104 -26.29 19.40 3.71
CA LEU A 104 -26.00 17.98 3.63
C LEU A 104 -24.54 17.70 3.28
N ALA A 105 -23.94 18.47 2.37
CA ALA A 105 -22.52 18.38 2.06
C ALA A 105 -21.66 18.69 3.30
N ALA A 106 -21.99 19.74 4.05
CA ALA A 106 -21.30 20.08 5.30
C ALA A 106 -21.44 18.96 6.35
N TYR A 107 -22.64 18.38 6.49
CA TYR A 107 -22.86 17.21 7.35
C TYR A 107 -22.00 16.02 6.93
N ILE A 108 -21.92 15.70 5.64
CA ILE A 108 -21.12 14.59 5.13
C ILE A 108 -19.63 14.84 5.36
N VAL A 109 -19.13 16.04 5.06
CA VAL A 109 -17.72 16.41 5.30
C VAL A 109 -17.35 16.29 6.77
N LYS A 110 -18.24 16.73 7.67
CA LYS A 110 -18.00 16.68 9.12
C LYS A 110 -17.98 15.26 9.67
N ASN A 111 -18.89 14.41 9.24
CA ASN A 111 -19.04 13.06 9.81
C ASN A 111 -18.18 12.00 9.09
N TYR A 112 -17.83 12.24 7.82
CA TYR A 112 -17.09 11.30 6.99
C TYR A 112 -15.95 12.00 6.21
N PRO A 113 -14.99 12.64 6.89
CA PRO A 113 -13.95 13.42 6.22
C PRO A 113 -13.04 12.56 5.34
N HIS A 114 -12.64 11.36 5.78
CA HIS A 114 -11.69 10.52 5.02
C HIS A 114 -12.25 10.00 3.70
N PRO A 115 -13.47 9.41 3.62
CA PRO A 115 -14.04 9.00 2.35
C PRO A 115 -14.20 10.17 1.37
N VAL A 116 -14.68 11.33 1.86
CA VAL A 116 -14.84 12.53 1.03
C VAL A 116 -13.49 13.01 0.51
N HIS A 117 -12.46 13.01 1.36
CA HIS A 117 -11.10 13.36 0.98
C HIS A 117 -10.54 12.46 -0.13
N VAL A 118 -10.70 11.14 0.02
CA VAL A 118 -10.27 10.17 -1.00
C VAL A 118 -11.03 10.38 -2.31
N THR A 119 -12.35 10.56 -2.26
CA THR A 119 -13.16 10.83 -3.44
C THR A 119 -12.75 12.14 -4.13
N ALA A 120 -12.51 13.21 -3.35
CA ALA A 120 -12.06 14.48 -3.88
C ALA A 120 -10.72 14.36 -4.63
N TRP A 121 -9.75 13.63 -4.06
CA TRP A 121 -8.49 13.35 -4.73
C TRP A 121 -8.63 12.43 -5.94
N LEU A 122 -9.55 11.47 -5.91
CA LEU A 122 -9.85 10.63 -7.07
C LEU A 122 -10.42 11.46 -8.23
N ILE A 123 -11.27 12.44 -7.92
CA ILE A 123 -11.81 13.38 -8.91
C ILE A 123 -10.74 14.36 -9.38
N PHE A 124 -9.79 14.75 -8.54
CA PHE A 124 -8.74 15.71 -8.91
C PHE A 124 -7.58 15.09 -9.71
N PHE A 125 -7.00 14.00 -9.20
CA PHE A 125 -5.88 13.30 -9.83
C PHE A 125 -6.35 12.26 -10.86
N GLY A 126 -7.61 11.86 -10.82
CA GLY A 126 -8.13 10.82 -11.70
C GLY A 126 -7.53 9.44 -11.36
N PRO A 127 -7.26 8.61 -12.38
CA PRO A 127 -6.70 7.27 -12.22
C PRO A 127 -5.35 7.23 -11.48
N LEU A 128 -4.56 8.31 -11.53
CA LEU A 128 -3.26 8.40 -10.85
C LEU A 128 -3.36 8.18 -9.34
N ALA A 129 -4.48 8.55 -8.71
CA ALA A 129 -4.70 8.35 -7.28
C ALA A 129 -4.65 6.86 -6.87
N ILE A 130 -5.02 5.95 -7.77
CA ILE A 130 -4.99 4.49 -7.55
C ILE A 130 -3.71 3.88 -8.11
N LEU A 131 -3.27 4.34 -9.28
CA LEU A 131 -2.13 3.76 -10.00
C LEU A 131 -0.80 3.99 -9.26
N CYS A 132 -0.60 5.16 -8.64
CA CYS A 132 0.66 5.46 -7.96
C CYS A 132 0.93 4.55 -6.75
N PRO A 133 -0.02 4.29 -5.83
CA PRO A 133 0.16 3.29 -4.78
C PRO A 133 0.43 1.87 -5.30
N LEU A 134 -0.22 1.47 -6.40
CA LEU A 134 -0.02 0.15 -7.01
C LEU A 134 1.38 0.01 -7.62
N LEU A 135 1.87 1.06 -8.28
CA LEU A 135 3.22 1.13 -8.84
C LEU A 135 4.26 0.98 -7.72
N LEU A 136 4.08 1.67 -6.60
CA LEU A 136 4.97 1.55 -5.44
C LEU A 136 4.97 0.11 -4.89
N LEU A 137 3.79 -0.51 -4.77
CA LEU A 137 3.67 -1.90 -4.30
C LEU A 137 4.38 -2.89 -5.25
N TYR A 138 4.28 -2.65 -6.55
CA TYR A 138 4.97 -3.44 -7.58
C TYR A 138 6.49 -3.33 -7.45
N GLU A 139 7.04 -2.11 -7.35
CA GLU A 139 8.49 -1.87 -7.17
C GLU A 139 9.02 -2.52 -5.90
N VAL A 140 8.30 -2.39 -4.78
CA VAL A 140 8.67 -3.04 -3.51
C VAL A 140 8.69 -4.56 -3.67
N SER A 141 7.70 -5.12 -4.36
CA SER A 141 7.60 -6.57 -4.59
C SER A 141 8.76 -7.10 -5.44
N ILE A 142 9.14 -6.36 -6.48
CA ILE A 142 10.30 -6.67 -7.33
C ILE A 142 11.61 -6.56 -6.56
N ALA A 143 11.78 -5.50 -5.77
CA ALA A 143 12.96 -5.32 -4.93
C ALA A 143 13.11 -6.50 -3.96
N ILE A 144 12.02 -6.97 -3.35
CA ILE A 144 12.02 -8.16 -2.49
C ILE A 144 12.43 -9.40 -3.29
N ALA A 145 11.85 -9.61 -4.49
CA ALA A 145 12.19 -10.75 -5.34
C ALA A 145 13.68 -10.77 -5.73
N PHE A 146 14.25 -9.63 -6.15
CA PHE A 146 15.66 -9.55 -6.50
C PHE A 146 16.59 -9.79 -5.32
N ASN A 147 16.31 -9.19 -4.17
CA ASN A 147 17.12 -9.43 -2.97
C ASN A 147 17.04 -10.90 -2.54
N THR A 148 15.87 -11.52 -2.70
CA THR A 148 15.69 -12.96 -2.43
C THR A 148 16.58 -13.79 -3.36
N ILE A 149 16.52 -13.56 -4.69
CA ILE A 149 17.35 -14.30 -5.66
C ILE A 149 18.84 -14.05 -5.42
N PHE A 150 19.23 -12.82 -5.11
CA PHE A 150 20.62 -12.47 -4.81
C PHE A 150 21.14 -13.20 -3.56
N ILE A 151 20.32 -13.36 -2.52
CA ILE A 151 20.70 -14.15 -1.33
C ILE A 151 20.90 -15.64 -1.69
N PHE A 152 20.15 -16.15 -2.66
CA PHE A 152 20.26 -17.54 -3.14
C PHE A 152 21.25 -17.73 -4.30
N HIS A 153 21.86 -16.66 -4.81
CA HIS A 153 22.87 -16.74 -5.87
C HIS A 153 24.08 -17.55 -5.34
N GLY A 154 24.43 -18.61 -6.06
CA GLY A 154 25.50 -19.55 -5.69
C GLY A 154 25.03 -20.86 -5.04
N LEU A 155 23.77 -20.97 -4.61
CA LEU A 155 23.19 -22.22 -4.10
C LEU A 155 22.50 -23.05 -5.16
N ILE A 156 21.99 -22.40 -6.21
CA ILE A 156 21.31 -23.04 -7.32
C ILE A 156 22.15 -22.75 -8.58
N PRO A 157 22.65 -23.78 -9.30
CA PRO A 157 23.35 -23.57 -10.56
C PRO A 157 22.40 -22.96 -11.61
N GLY A 158 22.91 -22.03 -12.42
CA GLY A 158 22.12 -21.29 -13.41
C GLY A 158 21.29 -20.12 -12.84
N THR A 159 21.66 -19.62 -11.67
CA THR A 159 20.95 -18.49 -11.01
C THR A 159 21.23 -17.15 -11.68
N LEU A 160 22.39 -16.98 -12.33
CA LEU A 160 22.74 -15.72 -12.99
C LEU A 160 21.88 -15.50 -14.23
N GLU A 161 21.73 -16.50 -15.08
CA GLU A 161 20.92 -16.43 -16.30
C GLU A 161 19.45 -16.17 -15.94
N LYS A 162 18.89 -16.92 -14.98
CA LYS A 162 17.52 -16.71 -14.48
C LYS A 162 17.31 -15.34 -13.84
N TYR A 163 18.32 -14.81 -13.15
CA TYR A 163 18.27 -13.47 -12.59
C TYR A 163 18.20 -12.42 -13.70
N LEU A 164 18.99 -12.57 -14.76
CA LEU A 164 18.98 -11.67 -15.92
C LEU A 164 17.65 -11.74 -16.67
N GLU A 165 17.12 -12.95 -16.91
CA GLU A 165 15.81 -13.16 -17.52
C GLU A 165 14.68 -12.52 -16.71
N LEU A 166 14.67 -12.72 -15.38
CA LEU A 166 13.68 -12.08 -14.52
C LEU A 166 13.80 -10.56 -14.56
N ARG A 167 15.04 -10.04 -14.58
CA ARG A 167 15.31 -8.62 -14.68
C ARG A 167 14.75 -8.00 -15.94
N GLU A 168 15.06 -8.60 -17.08
CA GLU A 168 14.54 -8.16 -18.38
C GLU A 168 13.00 -8.20 -18.39
N ALA A 169 12.39 -9.30 -17.93
CA ALA A 169 10.94 -9.42 -17.86
C ALA A 169 10.28 -8.37 -16.93
N THR A 170 10.92 -8.03 -15.79
CA THR A 170 10.41 -6.98 -14.90
C THR A 170 10.57 -5.58 -15.48
N ASP A 171 11.67 -5.31 -16.19
CA ASP A 171 11.91 -4.03 -16.83
C ASP A 171 10.89 -3.81 -17.96
N ASP A 172 10.60 -4.84 -18.76
CA ASP A 172 9.55 -4.81 -19.79
C ASP A 172 8.15 -4.58 -19.20
N ALA A 173 7.80 -5.32 -18.14
CA ALA A 173 6.51 -5.18 -17.48
C ALA A 173 6.34 -3.80 -16.84
N LYS A 174 7.40 -3.26 -16.25
CA LYS A 174 7.46 -1.90 -15.70
C LYS A 174 7.24 -0.86 -16.81
N GLN A 175 7.94 -0.99 -17.93
CA GLN A 175 7.79 -0.07 -19.06
C GLN A 175 6.35 -0.11 -19.61
N TRP A 176 5.78 -1.29 -19.79
CA TRP A 176 4.40 -1.43 -20.26
C TRP A 176 3.40 -0.79 -19.29
N MET A 177 3.60 -0.97 -17.98
CA MET A 177 2.76 -0.35 -16.97
C MET A 177 2.86 1.18 -17.01
N PHE A 178 4.05 1.77 -17.18
CA PHE A 178 4.19 3.22 -17.35
C PHE A 178 3.47 3.74 -18.58
N VAL A 179 3.65 3.08 -19.73
CA VAL A 179 2.94 3.44 -20.97
C VAL A 179 1.43 3.39 -20.77
N TYR A 180 0.93 2.36 -20.09
CA TYR A 180 -0.49 2.25 -19.78
C TYR A 180 -0.99 3.37 -18.84
N ILE A 181 -0.23 3.67 -17.77
CA ILE A 181 -0.55 4.77 -16.84
C ILE A 181 -0.60 6.10 -17.58
N ASP A 182 0.37 6.37 -18.45
CA ASP A 182 0.43 7.59 -19.25
C ASP A 182 -0.78 7.69 -20.20
N GLN A 183 -1.11 6.62 -20.93
CA GLN A 183 -2.28 6.59 -21.81
C GLN A 183 -3.60 6.85 -21.07
N VAL A 184 -3.77 6.23 -19.90
CA VAL A 184 -4.97 6.41 -19.07
C VAL A 184 -5.04 7.84 -18.53
N ASN A 185 -3.90 8.37 -18.08
CA ASN A 185 -3.79 9.74 -17.58
C ASN A 185 -4.05 10.77 -18.69
N ASP A 186 -3.48 10.59 -19.87
CA ASP A 186 -3.70 11.45 -21.03
C ASP A 186 -5.16 11.43 -21.48
N THR A 187 -5.78 10.25 -21.52
CA THR A 187 -7.20 10.11 -21.84
C THR A 187 -8.07 10.86 -20.82
N TYR A 188 -7.75 10.73 -19.53
CA TYR A 188 -8.47 11.42 -18.47
C TYR A 188 -8.26 12.95 -18.54
N ASN A 189 -7.03 13.42 -18.73
CA ASN A 189 -6.69 14.84 -18.84
C ASN A 189 -7.35 15.46 -20.06
N LYS A 190 -7.27 14.82 -21.23
CA LYS A 190 -7.92 15.27 -22.46
C LYS A 190 -9.43 15.44 -22.25
N ARG A 191 -10.11 14.42 -21.73
CA ARG A 191 -11.56 14.48 -21.47
C ARG A 191 -11.96 15.56 -20.46
N THR A 192 -11.16 15.77 -19.42
CA THR A 192 -11.45 16.80 -18.41
C THR A 192 -11.14 18.21 -18.90
N MET A 193 -10.20 18.39 -19.82
CA MET A 193 -9.88 19.69 -20.43
C MET A 193 -10.84 20.08 -21.56
N GLU A 194 -11.36 19.12 -22.33
CA GLU A 194 -12.33 19.39 -23.41
C GLU A 194 -13.71 19.82 -22.88
N SER A 195 -14.03 19.49 -21.62
CA SER A 195 -15.31 19.83 -20.99
C SER A 195 -15.14 20.82 -19.84
N ASN A 196 -15.62 22.05 -20.02
CA ASN A 196 -15.56 23.11 -19.00
C ASN A 196 -16.18 22.68 -17.66
N SER A 197 -17.26 21.89 -17.69
CA SER A 197 -17.92 21.42 -16.46
C SER A 197 -17.06 20.41 -15.70
N LEU A 198 -16.37 19.50 -16.40
CA LEU A 198 -15.45 18.55 -15.78
C LEU A 198 -14.20 19.25 -15.24
N LEU A 199 -13.70 20.27 -15.94
CA LEU A 199 -12.58 21.08 -15.46
C LEU A 199 -12.93 21.81 -14.15
N VAL A 200 -14.11 22.47 -14.10
CA VAL A 200 -14.59 23.14 -12.88
C VAL A 200 -14.77 22.13 -11.76
N LEU A 201 -15.39 20.97 -12.03
CA LEU A 201 -15.54 19.91 -11.05
C LEU A 201 -14.19 19.44 -10.49
N ARG A 202 -13.19 19.26 -11.36
CA ARG A 202 -11.83 18.87 -10.98
C ARG A 202 -11.20 19.90 -10.06
N LEU A 203 -11.25 21.18 -10.42
CA LEU A 203 -10.70 22.27 -9.61
C LEU A 203 -11.38 22.39 -8.24
N VAL A 204 -12.72 22.30 -8.20
CA VAL A 204 -13.50 22.32 -6.95
C VAL A 204 -13.15 21.12 -6.08
N ALA A 205 -13.00 19.92 -6.67
CA ALA A 205 -12.57 18.74 -5.94
C ALA A 205 -11.16 18.88 -5.37
N GLY A 206 -10.22 19.48 -6.11
CA GLY A 206 -8.87 19.77 -5.61
C GLY A 206 -8.87 20.73 -4.42
N ALA A 207 -9.63 21.83 -4.52
CA ALA A 207 -9.78 22.79 -3.44
C ALA A 207 -10.46 22.18 -2.19
N ALA A 208 -11.54 21.41 -2.40
CA ALA A 208 -12.23 20.69 -1.34
C ALA A 208 -11.34 19.64 -0.68
N GLY A 209 -10.58 18.88 -1.47
CA GLY A 209 -9.62 17.88 -0.98
C GLY A 209 -8.57 18.50 -0.07
N LEU A 210 -8.01 19.66 -0.47
CA LEU A 210 -7.05 20.41 0.34
C LEU A 210 -7.68 20.96 1.62
N TYR A 211 -8.88 21.54 1.56
CA TYR A 211 -9.61 22.01 2.73
C TYR A 211 -9.85 20.89 3.74
N ILE A 212 -10.32 19.73 3.28
CA ILE A 212 -10.57 18.55 4.12
C ILE A 212 -9.26 18.00 4.69
N LEU A 213 -8.15 18.07 3.95
CA LEU A 213 -6.84 17.71 4.48
C LEU A 213 -6.49 18.59 5.68
N CYS A 214 -6.58 19.91 5.52
CA CYS A 214 -6.34 20.84 6.62
C CYS A 214 -7.27 20.55 7.81
N TYR A 215 -8.54 20.25 7.55
CA TYR A 215 -9.49 19.85 8.58
C TYR A 215 -9.06 18.58 9.32
N ILE A 216 -8.70 17.51 8.61
CA ILE A 216 -8.26 16.24 9.22
C ILE A 216 -7.00 16.42 10.09
N TRP A 217 -6.08 17.29 9.68
CA TRP A 217 -4.77 17.43 10.32
C TRP A 217 -4.73 18.45 11.46
N PHE A 218 -5.57 19.49 11.42
CA PHE A 218 -5.46 20.63 12.34
C PHE A 218 -6.70 20.86 13.22
N LEU A 219 -7.84 20.21 12.94
CA LEU A 219 -9.11 20.38 13.66
C LEU A 219 -9.58 19.06 14.27
#